data_AF-A0A348MJJ5-F1
#
_entry.id   AF-A0A348MJJ5-F1
#
_cell.length_a   1.000
_cell.length_b   1.000
_cell.length_c   1.000
_cell.angle_alpha   90.00
_cell.angle_beta   90.00
_cell.angle_gamma   90.00
#
_symmetry.space_group_name_H-M   'P 1'
#
loop_
_entity.id
_entity.type
_entity.pdbx_description
1 polymer ?
#
loop_
_entity_poly.entity_id
_entity_poly.type
_entity_poly.pdbx_seq_one_letter_code
_entity_poly.pdbx_strand_id
1 'polypeptide(L)' 'LINSGLERSSLLDYPGKISTIIFTYGCGLKCPYCKNPKLVIKSLKESG' A
#
# COMPACT_ATOMS: atom_id res chain seq x y z
N LEU A 1 -5.22 12.81 -8.78
CA LEU A 1 -5.10 11.44 -9.31
C LEU A 1 -4.45 10.59 -8.22
N ILE A 2 -5.11 9.52 -7.81
CA ILE A 2 -4.96 8.89 -6.50
C ILE A 2 -3.61 8.15 -6.45
N ASN A 3 -2.69 8.55 -5.55
CA ASN A 3 -1.42 7.87 -5.31
C ASN A 3 -1.67 6.50 -4.64
N SER A 4 -2.25 5.56 -5.39
CA SER A 4 -2.58 4.20 -4.96
C SER A 4 -1.58 3.21 -5.56
N GLY A 5 -1.24 2.17 -4.80
CA GLY A 5 -0.41 1.06 -5.31
C GLY A 5 -1.29 0.06 -6.07
N LEU A 6 -0.77 -0.53 -7.14
CA LEU A 6 -1.48 -1.57 -7.90
C LEU A 6 -0.61 -2.81 -8.04
N GLU A 7 -1.08 -3.93 -7.50
CA GLU A 7 -0.53 -5.26 -7.78
C GLU A 7 -1.42 -5.93 -8.82
N ARG A 8 -0.91 -6.03 -10.04
CA ARG A 8 -1.70 -6.41 -11.23
C ARG A 8 -2.32 -7.79 -11.12
N SER A 9 -1.61 -8.73 -10.49
CA SER A 9 -2.06 -10.11 -10.34
C SER A 9 -1.68 -10.64 -8.96
N SER A 10 -2.67 -11.12 -8.21
CA SER A 10 -2.49 -11.95 -7.04
C SER A 10 -3.36 -13.20 -7.15
N LEU A 11 -2.76 -14.33 -6.74
CA LEU A 11 -3.40 -15.64 -6.63
C LEU A 11 -3.57 -16.07 -5.16
N LEU A 12 -2.91 -15.36 -4.24
CA LEU A 12 -2.86 -15.73 -2.83
C LEU A 12 -3.95 -15.01 -2.03
N ASP A 13 -4.19 -13.74 -2.32
CA ASP A 13 -5.15 -12.91 -1.58
C ASP A 13 -6.61 -13.27 -1.91
N TYR A 14 -6.84 -13.95 -3.03
CA TYR A 14 -8.13 -14.54 -3.37
C TYR A 14 -7.96 -15.95 -3.97
N PRO A 15 -7.78 -16.97 -3.11
CA PRO A 15 -7.41 -18.32 -3.55
C PRO A 15 -8.38 -18.91 -4.58
N GLY A 16 -7.82 -19.57 -5.59
CA GLY A 16 -8.58 -20.21 -6.67
C GLY A 16 -9.12 -19.24 -7.72
N LYS A 17 -8.82 -17.94 -7.64
CA LYS A 17 -9.18 -16.95 -8.64
C LYS A 17 -8.02 -16.00 -8.92
N ILE A 18 -7.94 -15.51 -10.16
CA ILE A 18 -7.02 -14.43 -10.51
C ILE A 18 -7.63 -13.13 -10.01
N SER A 19 -6.86 -12.35 -9.26
CA SER A 19 -7.31 -11.08 -8.69
C SER A 19 -6.26 -9.99 -8.89
N THR A 20 -6.66 -8.74 -8.66
CA THR A 20 -5.78 -7.57 -8.68
C THR A 20 -5.96 -6.84 -7.35
N ILE A 21 -4.87 -6.38 -6.75
CA ILE A 21 -4.91 -5.65 -5.47
C ILE A 21 -4.72 -4.17 -5.73
N ILE A 22 -5.64 -3.36 -5.20
CA ILE A 22 -5.52 -1.91 -5.18
C ILE A 22 -5.20 -1.51 -3.74
N PHE A 23 -3.99 -1.00 -3.52
CA PHE A 23 -3.60 -0.46 -2.22
C PHE A 23 -3.97 1.02 -2.13
N THR A 24 -4.74 1.36 -1.10
CA THR A 24 -5.02 2.75 -0.76
C THR A 24 -3.81 3.39 -0.08
N TYR A 25 -3.70 4.72 -0.20
CA TYR A 25 -2.70 5.47 0.53
C TYR A 25 -3.17 5.75 1.96
N GLY A 26 -2.22 5.70 2.89
CA GLY A 26 -2.44 6.09 4.28
C GLY A 26 -2.56 4.86 5.20
N CYS A 27 -1.57 4.69 6.07
CA CYS A 27 -1.61 3.74 7.17
C CYS A 27 -1.09 4.43 8.44
N GLY A 28 -1.82 4.29 9.56
CA GLY A 28 -1.45 4.87 10.85
C GLY A 28 -0.36 4.11 11.61
N LEU A 29 0.11 2.99 11.06
CA LEU A 29 1.10 2.12 11.70
C LEU A 29 2.46 2.23 10.99
N LYS A 30 3.54 2.32 11.79
CA LYS A 30 4.93 2.41 11.31
C LYS A 30 5.68 1.09 11.54
N CYS A 31 5.08 -0.02 11.10
CA CYS A 31 5.65 -1.34 11.31
C CYS A 31 7.02 -1.48 10.63
N PRO A 32 8.07 -1.97 11.32
CA PRO A 32 9.40 -2.13 10.73
C PRO A 32 9.44 -3.21 9.63
N TYR A 33 8.47 -4.13 9.63
CA TYR A 33 8.30 -5.19 8.64
C TYR A 33 7.29 -4.82 7.53
N CYS A 34 6.88 -3.55 7.42
CA CYS A 34 5.91 -3.14 6.41
C CYS A 34 6.46 -3.46 5.01
N LYS A 35 5.71 -4.24 4.24
CA LYS A 35 6.05 -4.58 2.84
C LYS A 35 5.82 -3.40 1.90
N ASN A 36 4.90 -2.50 2.26
CA ASN A 36 4.52 -1.33 1.48
C ASN A 36 4.78 -0.01 2.24
N PRO A 37 6.02 0.27 2.69
CA PRO A 37 6.31 1.41 3.57
C PRO A 37 6.07 2.76 2.89
N LYS A 38 6.08 2.80 1.56
CA LYS A 38 5.79 4.00 0.76
C LYS A 38 4.32 4.46 0.87
N LEU A 39 3.42 3.57 1.28
CA LEU A 39 1.99 3.87 1.45
C LEU A 39 1.64 4.33 2.87
N VAL A 40 2.59 4.21 3.81
CA VAL A 40 2.44 4.73 5.17
C VAL A 40 2.49 6.26 5.10
N ILE A 41 1.69 6.94 5.93
CA ILE A 41 1.68 8.40 5.98
C ILE A 41 3.06 8.87 6.44
N LYS A 42 3.81 9.52 5.56
CA LYS A 42 4.97 10.31 5.96
C LYS A 42 4.42 11.48 6.78
N SER A 43 4.81 11.58 8.05
CA SER A 43 4.61 12.80 8.84
C SER A 43 5.08 13.97 7.95
N LEU A 44 4.23 14.99 7.79
CA LEU A 44 4.54 16.20 7.03
C LEU A 44 5.99 16.58 7.36
N LYS A 45 6.90 16.49 6.38
CA LYS A 45 8.13 17.26 6.54
C LYS A 45 7.66 18.70 6.54
N GLU A 46 7.85 19.37 7.67
CA GLU A 46 7.92 20.82 7.70
C GLU A 46 8.93 21.22 6.63
N SER A 47 8.39 21.72 5.51
CA SER A 47 9.17 22.46 4.54
C SER A 47 9.53 23.77 5.23
N GLY A 48 10.80 23.90 5.62
CA GLY A 48 11.42 25.22 5.66
C GLY A 48 11.42 25.84 4.26
#